data_AF-A0A015K8X8-F1
#
_entry.id   AF-A0A015K8X8-F1
#
_cell.length_a   1.000
_cell.length_b   1.000
_cell.length_c   1.000
_cell.angle_alpha   90.00
_cell.angle_beta   90.00
_cell.angle_gamma   90.00
#
_symmetry.space_group_name_H-M   'P 1'
#
loop_
_entity.id
_entity.type
_entity.pdbx_description
1 polymer ?
#
loop_
_entity_poly.entity_id
_entity_poly.type
_entity_poly.pdbx_seq_one_letter_code
_entity_poly.pdbx_strand_id
1 'polypeptide(L)'
;MLKQNAYGGTSYDLAIQKAGSLIETHFDPTKVNIIIFLSDGECGAPMKQLRAICEQNKAKGSPLYLYTVLFGSDNNSGSLKKMANIAQSYHLTNTSSDVLQCQFTHTINEIKLIDHFNEIAESLRKHKPSLLKKV
;
A
#
# COMPACT_ATOMS: atom_id res chain seq x y z
N MET A 1 -12.37 16.40 -17.43
CA MET A 1 -12.57 15.02 -16.94
C MET A 1 -11.71 14.07 -17.77
N LEU A 2 -10.84 13.29 -17.12
CA LEU A 2 -10.12 12.20 -17.80
C LEU A 2 -11.16 11.19 -18.30
N LYS A 3 -11.20 10.93 -19.61
CA LYS A 3 -12.05 9.87 -20.18
C LYS A 3 -11.48 8.52 -19.75
N GLN A 4 -11.98 7.97 -18.66
CA GLN A 4 -11.70 6.59 -18.25
C GLN A 4 -12.92 5.74 -18.56
N ASN A 5 -12.74 4.73 -19.43
CA ASN A 5 -13.71 3.67 -19.58
C ASN A 5 -13.58 2.76 -18.35
N ALA A 6 -14.42 2.97 -17.34
CA ALA A 6 -14.50 2.08 -16.20
C ALA A 6 -15.02 0.73 -16.69
N TYR A 7 -14.13 -0.23 -16.90
CA TYR A 7 -14.49 -1.63 -17.01
C TYR A 7 -14.80 -2.16 -15.60
N GLY A 8 -15.84 -2.98 -15.49
CA GLY A 8 -16.17 -3.66 -14.23
C GLY A 8 -15.11 -4.70 -13.86
N GLY A 9 -15.03 -5.02 -12.56
CA GLY A 9 -14.13 -6.03 -12.02
C GLY A 9 -12.82 -5.44 -11.50
N THR A 10 -12.84 -4.94 -10.27
CA THR A 10 -11.61 -4.59 -9.53
C THR A 10 -10.94 -5.88 -9.07
N SER A 11 -9.66 -6.08 -9.39
CA SER A 11 -8.87 -7.22 -8.92
C SER A 11 -7.69 -6.76 -8.07
N TYR A 12 -7.81 -6.90 -6.76
CA TYR A 12 -6.70 -6.64 -5.85
C TYR A 12 -5.55 -7.64 -6.06
N ASP A 13 -5.85 -8.88 -6.47
CA ASP A 13 -4.85 -9.90 -6.80
C ASP A 13 -3.88 -9.43 -7.87
N LEU A 14 -4.42 -8.96 -9.01
CA LEU A 14 -3.61 -8.47 -10.13
C LEU A 14 -2.84 -7.19 -9.75
N ALA A 15 -3.46 -6.31 -8.96
CA ALA A 15 -2.82 -5.08 -8.52
C ALA A 15 -1.59 -5.37 -7.64
N ILE A 16 -1.72 -6.24 -6.64
CA ILE A 16 -0.61 -6.61 -5.76
C ILE A 16 0.45 -7.44 -6.50
N GLN A 17 0.04 -8.34 -7.40
CA GLN A 17 0.98 -9.07 -8.25
C GLN A 17 1.81 -8.12 -9.11
N LYS A 18 1.18 -7.13 -9.74
CA LYS A 18 1.87 -6.14 -10.56
C LYS A 18 2.83 -5.28 -9.73
N ALA A 19 2.41 -4.86 -8.52
CA ALA A 19 3.29 -4.15 -7.60
C ALA A 19 4.51 -5.00 -7.21
N GLY A 20 4.32 -6.30 -6.97
CA GLY A 20 5.40 -7.26 -6.72
C GLY A 20 6.42 -7.32 -7.86
N SER A 21 5.96 -7.47 -9.09
CA SER A 21 6.84 -7.47 -10.27
C SER A 21 7.61 -6.15 -10.44
N LEU A 22 6.98 -5.00 -10.14
CA LEU A 22 7.65 -3.71 -10.19
C LEU A 22 8.74 -3.57 -9.13
N ILE A 23 8.44 -3.97 -7.89
CA ILE A 23 9.42 -3.99 -6.79
C ILE A 23 10.58 -4.92 -7.12
N GLU A 24 10.31 -6.08 -7.73
CA GLU A 24 11.37 -7.01 -8.13
C GLU A 24 12.25 -6.44 -9.25
N THR A 25 11.64 -5.84 -10.27
CA THR A 25 12.35 -5.25 -11.42
C THR A 25 13.22 -4.06 -11.02
N HIS A 26 12.77 -3.27 -10.05
CA HIS A 26 13.44 -2.03 -9.62
C HIS A 26 14.00 -2.11 -8.19
N PHE A 27 14.28 -3.32 -7.71
CA PHE A 27 14.74 -3.51 -6.35
C PHE A 27 16.07 -2.78 -6.10
N ASP A 28 16.11 -1.97 -5.05
CA ASP A 28 17.30 -1.28 -4.57
C ASP A 28 17.46 -1.56 -3.07
N PRO A 29 18.55 -2.23 -2.65
CA PRO A 29 18.78 -2.58 -1.24
C PRO A 29 19.01 -1.35 -0.35
N THR A 30 19.26 -0.17 -0.92
CA THR A 30 19.40 1.09 -0.18
C THR A 30 18.07 1.81 0.03
N LYS A 31 16.97 1.26 -0.51
CA LYS A 31 15.63 1.85 -0.47
C LYS A 31 14.64 0.95 0.28
N VAL A 32 13.60 1.60 0.77
CA VAL A 32 12.44 0.94 1.39
C VAL A 32 11.30 0.92 0.38
N ASN A 33 10.64 -0.23 0.24
CA ASN A 33 9.49 -0.38 -0.64
C ASN A 33 8.20 -0.02 0.11
N ILE A 34 7.41 0.88 -0.49
CA ILE A 34 6.17 1.39 0.08
C ILE A 34 5.09 1.31 -1.00
N ILE A 35 3.96 0.67 -0.67
CA ILE A 35 2.76 0.65 -1.50
C ILE A 35 1.70 1.52 -0.84
N ILE A 36 1.16 2.46 -1.60
CA ILE A 36 -0.05 3.21 -1.22
C ILE A 36 -1.18 2.70 -2.09
N PHE A 37 -2.12 1.99 -1.47
CA PHE A 37 -3.22 1.30 -2.13
C PHE A 37 -4.53 2.02 -1.86
N LEU A 38 -5.07 2.68 -2.88
CA LEU A 38 -6.33 3.40 -2.78
C LEU A 38 -7.46 2.51 -3.35
N SER A 39 -8.55 2.32 -2.60
CA SER A 39 -9.77 1.73 -3.15
C SER A 39 -11.02 2.13 -2.37
N ASP A 40 -12.19 1.89 -2.95
CA ASP A 40 -13.52 1.93 -2.31
C ASP A 40 -13.84 0.71 -1.43
N GLY A 41 -12.97 -0.31 -1.40
CA GLY A 41 -13.12 -1.49 -0.56
C GLY A 41 -13.89 -2.65 -1.20
N GLU A 42 -14.44 -2.50 -2.41
CA GLU A 42 -15.41 -3.44 -2.99
C GLU A 42 -14.81 -4.75 -3.58
N CYS A 43 -13.56 -5.07 -3.24
CA CYS A 43 -12.89 -6.31 -3.64
C CYS A 43 -12.35 -7.08 -2.44
N GLY A 44 -12.16 -8.39 -2.60
CA GLY A 44 -11.58 -9.27 -1.59
C GLY A 44 -10.08 -9.00 -1.38
N ALA A 45 -9.61 -9.18 -0.14
CA ALA A 45 -8.18 -9.05 0.16
C ALA A 45 -7.35 -10.14 -0.56
N PRO A 46 -6.29 -9.79 -1.30
CA PRO A 46 -5.49 -10.72 -2.11
C PRO A 46 -4.46 -11.44 -1.22
N MET A 47 -4.98 -12.31 -0.34
CA MET A 47 -4.23 -12.93 0.76
C MET A 47 -2.97 -13.69 0.34
N LYS A 48 -2.98 -14.33 -0.83
CA LYS A 48 -1.85 -15.14 -1.32
C LYS A 48 -0.74 -14.26 -1.86
N GLN A 49 -1.09 -13.32 -2.74
CA GLN A 49 -0.17 -12.41 -3.42
C GLN A 49 0.43 -11.44 -2.42
N LEU A 50 -0.36 -10.94 -1.47
CA LEU A 50 0.12 -10.04 -0.43
C LEU A 50 1.14 -10.72 0.50
N ARG A 51 0.90 -11.96 0.93
CA ARG A 51 1.89 -12.69 1.71
C ARG A 51 3.16 -12.95 0.91
N ALA A 52 3.01 -13.35 -0.36
CA ALA A 52 4.16 -13.62 -1.23
C ALA A 52 5.06 -12.39 -1.38
N ILE A 53 4.50 -11.21 -1.69
CA ILE A 53 5.30 -9.98 -1.83
C ILE A 53 5.92 -9.55 -0.49
N CYS A 54 5.22 -9.70 0.64
CA CYS A 54 5.77 -9.40 1.96
C CYS A 54 6.94 -10.32 2.32
N GLU A 55 6.82 -11.64 2.11
CA GLU A 55 7.90 -12.60 2.35
C GLU A 55 9.11 -12.31 1.48
N GLN A 56 8.91 -12.01 0.20
CA GLN A 56 10.00 -11.67 -0.72
C GLN A 56 10.78 -10.42 -0.25
N ASN A 57 10.06 -9.38 0.18
CA ASN A 57 10.68 -8.15 0.69
C ASN A 57 11.43 -8.39 2.01
N LYS A 58 10.81 -9.14 2.93
CA LYS A 58 11.43 -9.54 4.20
C LYS A 58 12.70 -10.36 3.98
N ALA A 59 12.67 -11.33 3.07
CA ALA A 59 13.84 -12.15 2.72
C ALA A 59 15.00 -11.33 2.12
N LYS A 60 14.69 -10.20 1.47
CA LYS A 60 15.68 -9.23 0.96
C LYS A 60 16.18 -8.24 2.04
N GLY A 61 15.74 -8.38 3.29
CA GLY A 61 16.15 -7.51 4.40
C GLY A 61 15.48 -6.14 4.41
N SER A 62 14.49 -5.89 3.54
CA SER A 62 13.75 -4.61 3.46
C SER A 62 12.25 -4.91 3.49
N PRO A 63 11.62 -5.00 4.68
CA PRO A 63 10.19 -5.27 4.81
C PRO A 63 9.31 -4.27 4.05
N LEU A 64 8.24 -4.77 3.44
CA LEU A 64 7.29 -3.97 2.67
C LEU A 64 6.38 -3.16 3.60
N TYR A 65 6.24 -1.86 3.35
CA TYR A 65 5.23 -1.02 3.99
C TYR A 65 4.01 -0.86 3.09
N LEU A 66 2.82 -0.96 3.69
CA LEU A 66 1.55 -0.87 2.99
C LEU A 66 0.60 0.11 3.67
N TYR A 67 0.26 1.17 2.95
CA TYR A 67 -0.78 2.11 3.30
C TYR A 67 -2.03 1.76 2.49
N THR A 68 -3.13 1.40 3.14
CA THR A 68 -4.42 1.20 2.46
C THR A 68 -5.36 2.35 2.78
N VAL A 69 -5.88 3.00 1.75
CA VAL A 69 -6.73 4.19 1.87
C VAL A 69 -8.11 3.87 1.30
N LEU A 70 -9.13 3.89 2.17
CA LEU A 70 -10.52 3.71 1.80
C LEU A 70 -11.15 5.04 1.40
N PHE A 71 -11.55 5.16 0.13
CA PHE A 71 -12.40 6.24 -0.36
C PHE A 71 -13.79 5.68 -0.69
N GLY A 72 -14.63 5.53 0.33
CA GLY A 72 -15.93 4.87 0.17
C GLY A 72 -16.63 4.60 1.49
N SER A 73 -17.65 3.76 1.47
CA SER A 73 -18.39 3.35 2.67
C SER A 73 -17.52 2.46 3.58
N ASP A 74 -17.51 2.72 4.90
CA ASP A 74 -16.74 1.90 5.87
C ASP A 74 -17.22 0.43 5.91
N ASN A 75 -18.45 0.15 5.46
CA ASN A 75 -18.97 -1.21 5.37
C ASN A 75 -18.11 -2.12 4.46
N ASN A 76 -17.37 -1.53 3.51
CA ASN A 76 -16.49 -2.24 2.58
C ASN A 76 -15.02 -2.23 3.04
N SER A 77 -14.71 -1.74 4.23
CA SER A 77 -13.34 -1.57 4.74
C SER A 77 -12.60 -2.88 5.07
N GLY A 78 -13.34 -3.99 5.22
CA GLY A 78 -12.80 -5.25 5.76
C GLY A 78 -11.61 -5.79 4.97
N SER A 79 -11.64 -5.65 3.64
CA SER A 79 -10.54 -6.09 2.77
C SER A 79 -9.27 -5.28 2.98
N LEU A 80 -9.38 -3.95 2.99
CA LEU A 80 -8.26 -3.02 3.16
C LEU A 80 -7.65 -3.11 4.57
N LYS A 81 -8.49 -3.15 5.62
CA LYS A 81 -8.04 -3.40 7.00
C LYS A 81 -7.24 -4.71 7.10
N LYS A 82 -7.73 -5.77 6.47
CA LYS A 82 -7.06 -7.08 6.45
C LYS A 82 -5.73 -7.04 5.71
N MET A 83 -5.64 -6.29 4.61
CA MET A 83 -4.38 -6.10 3.88
C MET A 83 -3.33 -5.40 4.74
N ALA A 84 -3.67 -4.27 5.36
CA ALA A 84 -2.75 -3.55 6.25
C ALA A 84 -2.26 -4.44 7.40
N ASN A 85 -3.15 -5.20 8.04
CA ASN A 85 -2.80 -6.10 9.14
C ASN A 85 -1.87 -7.24 8.70
N ILE A 86 -2.11 -7.84 7.53
CA ILE A 86 -1.22 -8.87 6.98
C ILE A 86 0.18 -8.28 6.76
N ALA A 87 0.28 -7.12 6.09
CA ALA A 87 1.57 -6.49 5.84
C ALA A 87 2.29 -6.14 7.15
N GLN A 88 1.59 -5.59 8.14
CA GLN A 88 2.14 -5.25 9.45
C GLN A 88 2.73 -6.48 10.18
N SER A 89 2.13 -7.66 10.02
CA SER A 89 2.61 -8.89 10.68
C SER A 89 4.00 -9.35 10.24
N TYR A 90 4.52 -8.81 9.13
CA TYR A 90 5.86 -9.12 8.63
C TYR A 90 6.96 -8.26 9.24
N HIS A 91 6.60 -7.21 9.97
CA HIS A 91 7.53 -6.35 10.68
C HIS A 91 7.82 -6.91 12.08
N LEU A 92 9.04 -6.70 12.57
CA LEU A 92 9.39 -7.08 13.95
C LEU A 92 8.65 -6.17 14.93
N THR A 93 8.15 -6.74 16.03
CA THR A 93 7.37 -6.05 17.08
C THR A 93 8.16 -4.99 17.85
N ASN A 94 9.46 -4.82 17.58
CA ASN A 94 10.32 -3.89 18.29
C ASN A 94 11.39 -3.35 17.35
N THR A 95 11.24 -2.10 16.94
CA THR A 95 12.34 -1.12 16.94
C THR A 95 11.77 0.29 16.71
N SER A 96 11.82 1.12 17.77
CA SER A 96 12.02 2.57 17.76
C SER A 96 11.27 3.42 16.71
N SER A 97 10.26 4.19 17.15
CA SER A 97 9.80 5.47 16.56
C SER A 97 9.82 5.62 15.04
N ASP A 98 9.63 4.51 14.30
CA ASP A 98 9.82 4.54 12.87
C ASP A 98 8.59 5.19 12.25
N VAL A 99 8.82 6.24 11.47
CA VAL A 99 7.78 7.11 10.90
C VAL A 99 6.94 6.37 9.84
N LEU A 100 7.40 5.17 9.44
CA LEU A 100 6.75 4.29 8.48
C LEU A 100 6.07 3.12 9.20
N GLN A 101 4.80 2.90 8.89
CA GLN A 101 4.00 1.79 9.42
C GLN A 101 3.03 1.30 8.36
N CYS A 102 2.63 0.03 8.43
CA CYS A 102 1.51 -0.44 7.62
C CYS A 102 0.21 0.02 8.28
N GLN A 103 -0.62 0.75 7.55
CA GLN A 103 -1.82 1.34 8.15
C GLN A 103 -3.01 1.34 7.20
N PHE A 104 -4.19 1.25 7.80
CA PHE A 104 -5.46 1.49 7.15
C PHE A 104 -5.97 2.88 7.53
N THR A 105 -6.44 3.63 6.54
CA THR A 105 -7.06 4.93 6.75
C THR A 105 -8.37 5.03 5.99
N HIS A 106 -9.41 5.51 6.67
CA HIS A 106 -10.69 5.82 6.05
C HIS A 106 -10.81 7.30 5.76
N THR A 107 -10.80 7.65 4.48
CA THR A 107 -10.98 9.03 4.03
C THR A 107 -12.44 9.21 3.65
N ILE A 108 -13.23 9.69 4.62
CA ILE A 108 -14.68 9.91 4.49
C ILE A 108 -15.00 10.98 3.42
N ASN A 109 -14.06 11.90 3.17
CA ASN A 109 -14.17 12.95 2.16
C ASN A 109 -12.82 13.32 1.57
N GLU A 110 -12.85 14.12 0.49
CA GLU A 110 -11.67 14.56 -0.27
C GLU A 110 -10.69 15.37 0.58
N ILE A 111 -11.17 16.13 1.57
CA ILE A 111 -10.32 16.90 2.49
C ILE A 111 -9.45 15.94 3.32
N LYS A 112 -10.07 14.94 3.95
CA LYS A 112 -9.34 13.91 4.71
C LYS A 112 -8.38 13.11 3.83
N LEU A 113 -8.70 12.94 2.55
CA LEU A 113 -7.81 12.29 1.60
C LEU A 113 -6.56 13.14 1.35
N ILE A 114 -6.73 14.45 1.13
CA ILE A 114 -5.62 15.39 0.93
C ILE A 114 -4.75 15.48 2.20
N ASP A 115 -5.37 15.62 3.37
CA ASP A 115 -4.66 15.67 4.65
C ASP A 115 -3.82 14.40 4.86
N HIS A 116 -4.39 13.23 4.58
CA HIS A 116 -3.66 11.97 4.68
C HIS A 116 -2.49 11.88 3.69
N PHE A 117 -2.67 12.33 2.46
CA PHE A 117 -1.56 12.38 1.50
C PHE A 117 -0.46 13.34 1.93
N ASN A 118 -0.81 14.46 2.57
CA ASN A 118 0.18 15.37 3.14
C ASN A 118 0.94 14.72 4.30
N GLU A 119 0.27 13.99 5.19
CA GLU A 119 0.90 13.22 6.27
C GLU A 119 1.85 12.16 5.73
N ILE A 120 1.44 11.40 4.71
CA ILE A 120 2.30 10.44 4.02
C ILE A 120 3.49 11.16 3.38
N ALA A 121 3.26 12.27 2.67
CA ALA A 121 4.33 13.01 2.00
C ALA A 121 5.38 13.51 3.00
N GLU A 122 4.95 14.06 4.14
CA GLU A 122 5.85 14.49 5.22
C GLU A 122 6.60 13.31 5.87
N SER A 123 5.93 12.17 6.06
CA SER A 123 6.55 10.91 6.52
C SER A 123 7.64 10.42 5.54
N LEU A 124 7.36 10.47 4.24
CA LEU A 124 8.26 10.05 3.17
C LEU A 124 9.42 11.02 2.95
N ARG A 125 9.24 12.32 3.21
CA ARG A 125 10.24 13.36 2.91
C ARG A 125 11.60 13.10 3.58
N LYS A 126 11.60 12.46 4.74
CA LYS A 126 12.82 12.03 5.46
C LYS A 126 13.60 10.91 4.75
N HIS A 127 12.97 10.22 3.80
CA HIS A 127 13.47 9.00 3.15
C HIS A 127 13.89 9.19 1.68
N LYS A 128 13.97 10.43 1.17
CA LYS A 128 14.35 10.77 -0.23
C LYS A 128 13.60 9.88 -1.26
N PRO A 129 12.26 9.99 -1.33
CA PRO A 129 11.44 9.08 -2.11
C PRO A 129 11.69 9.29 -3.61
N SER A 130 11.63 8.20 -4.38
CA SER A 130 11.64 8.22 -5.85
C SER A 130 10.35 7.60 -6.36
N LEU A 131 9.63 8.32 -7.22
CA LEU A 131 8.41 7.81 -7.82
C LEU A 131 8.75 6.98 -9.06
N LEU A 132 8.18 5.78 -9.19
CA LEU A 132 8.23 5.04 -10.45
C LEU A 132 7.42 5.80 -11.50
N LYS A 133 8.00 6.02 -12.69
CA LYS A 133 7.25 6.57 -13.82
C LYS A 133 6.22 5.52 -14.28
N LYS A 134 5.05 6.01 -14.68
CA LYS A 134 4.05 5.19 -15.37
C LYS A 134 4.69 4.60 -16.63
N VAL A 135 4.70 3.27 -16.73
CA VAL A 135 5.06 2.52 -17.94
C VAL A 135 3.83 2.35 -18.80
#